data_AF-A0A522EAU5-F1
#
_entry.id   AF-A0A522EAU5-F1
#
_cell.length_a   1.000
_cell.length_b   1.000
_cell.length_c   1.000
_cell.angle_alpha   90.00
_cell.angle_beta   90.00
_cell.angle_gamma   90.00
#
_symmetry.space_group_name_H-M   'P 1'
#
loop_
_entity.id
_entity.type
_entity.pdbx_description
1 polymer ?
#
loop_
_entity_poly.entity_id
_entity_poly.type
_entity_poly.pdbx_seq_one_letter_code
_entity_poly.pdbx_strand_id
1 'polypeptide(L)'
;RVAEMAIKLAGVNGVKNTSNHYELEHMAELVKGMLHDALDSFARMTIDNVYVITERDDNVDREYDNVLRQLITRMMEDPRNITRTLDVLWAVRALERIGDHACYICEHLVFMVKGEDVRHLTQQELEEKMKA
;
A
#
# COMPACT_ATOMS: atom_id res chain seq x y z
N ARG A 1 14.01 -8.61 6.35
CA ARG A 1 13.22 -9.69 5.71
C ARG A 1 12.49 -9.25 4.44
N VAL A 2 11.43 -8.42 4.48
CA VAL A 2 10.78 -7.93 3.25
C VAL A 2 11.74 -7.15 2.36
N ALA A 3 12.49 -6.19 2.94
CA ALA A 3 13.50 -5.44 2.21
C ALA A 3 14.57 -6.33 1.55
N GLU A 4 15.00 -7.41 2.22
CA GLU A 4 15.97 -8.36 1.65
C GLU A 4 15.37 -9.19 0.51
N MET A 5 14.08 -9.55 0.58
CA MET A 5 13.38 -10.23 -0.51
C MET A 5 13.20 -9.30 -1.72
N ALA A 6 12.83 -8.04 -1.49
CA ALA A 6 12.73 -7.03 -2.54
C ALA A 6 14.08 -6.81 -3.25
N ILE A 7 15.18 -6.74 -2.50
CA ILE A 7 16.54 -6.64 -3.08
C ILE A 7 16.91 -7.91 -3.87
N LYS A 8 16.55 -9.10 -3.39
CA LYS A 8 16.77 -10.37 -4.12
C LYS A 8 15.98 -10.42 -5.42
N LEU A 9 14.73 -9.93 -5.42
CA LEU A 9 13.87 -9.84 -6.60
C LEU A 9 14.39 -8.78 -7.60
N ALA A 10 14.92 -7.66 -7.12
CA ALA A 10 15.49 -6.58 -7.94
C ALA A 10 16.83 -6.96 -8.61
N GLY A 11 17.45 -8.06 -8.20
CA GLY A 11 18.57 -8.68 -8.90
C GLY A 11 19.91 -8.54 -8.19
N VAL A 12 20.31 -9.58 -7.47
CA VAL A 12 21.72 -9.86 -7.14
C VAL A 12 22.34 -10.87 -8.12
N ASN A 13 21.61 -11.41 -9.09
CA ASN A 13 22.20 -12.24 -10.15
C ASN A 13 21.53 -11.92 -11.48
N GLY A 14 22.34 -11.50 -12.45
CA GLY A 14 21.95 -10.93 -13.76
C GLY A 14 21.20 -11.86 -14.72
N VAL A 15 20.20 -12.59 -14.25
CA VAL A 15 19.16 -13.14 -15.11
C VAL A 15 18.09 -12.06 -15.20
N LYS A 16 18.13 -11.28 -16.29
CA LYS A 16 17.02 -10.45 -16.74
C LYS A 16 15.83 -11.35 -17.08
N ASN A 17 15.15 -11.86 -16.06
CA ASN A 17 13.75 -12.24 -16.19
C ASN A 17 12.97 -10.98 -15.80
N THR A 18 12.98 -10.00 -16.70
CA THR A 18 11.98 -8.93 -16.77
C THR A 18 10.62 -9.59 -17.06
N SER A 19 10.10 -10.32 -16.07
CA SER A 19 8.66 -10.36 -15.92
C SER A 19 8.34 -8.93 -15.52
N ASN A 20 7.80 -8.13 -16.43
CA ASN A 20 7.22 -6.84 -16.09
C ASN A 20 6.18 -7.13 -15.01
N HIS A 21 6.52 -6.94 -13.74
CA HIS A 21 5.54 -6.96 -12.66
C HIS A 21 4.91 -5.57 -12.63
N TYR A 22 4.23 -5.22 -13.73
CA TYR A 22 3.65 -3.90 -13.93
C TYR A 22 2.66 -3.57 -12.80
N GLU A 23 1.98 -4.60 -12.29
CA GLU A 23 1.04 -4.52 -11.19
C GLU A 23 1.75 -4.26 -9.85
N LEU A 24 2.94 -4.84 -9.64
CA LEU A 24 3.78 -4.54 -8.47
C LEU A 24 4.28 -3.09 -8.51
N GLU A 25 4.73 -2.63 -9.68
CA GLU A 25 5.17 -1.24 -9.87
C GLU A 25 4.03 -0.25 -9.65
N HIS A 26 2.83 -0.58 -10.13
CA HIS A 26 1.65 0.26 -9.96
C HIS A 26 1.25 0.39 -8.49
N MET A 27 1.12 -0.73 -7.78
CA MET A 27 0.83 -0.71 -6.34
C MET A 27 1.92 0.02 -5.56
N ALA A 28 3.20 -0.19 -5.91
CA ALA A 28 4.30 0.46 -5.23
C ALA A 28 4.22 1.99 -5.35
N GLU A 29 3.83 2.52 -6.52
CA GLU A 29 3.68 3.96 -6.71
C GLU A 29 2.47 4.53 -5.96
N LEU A 30 1.35 3.80 -5.90
CA LEU A 30 0.19 4.17 -5.09
C LEU A 30 0.56 4.30 -3.61
N VAL A 31 1.17 3.25 -3.05
CA VAL A 31 1.57 3.19 -1.63
C VAL A 31 2.64 4.24 -1.32
N LYS A 32 3.59 4.47 -2.23
CA LYS A 32 4.60 5.52 -2.08
C LYS A 32 3.97 6.91 -2.04
N GLY A 33 2.98 7.18 -2.88
CA GLY A 33 2.21 8.42 -2.85
C GLY A 33 1.46 8.60 -1.53
N MET A 34 0.75 7.57 -1.06
CA MET A 34 0.05 7.61 0.23
C MET A 34 0.99 7.89 1.40
N LEU A 35 2.12 7.18 1.47
CA LEU A 35 3.10 7.37 2.53
C LEU A 35 3.71 8.78 2.50
N HIS A 36 4.04 9.27 1.31
CA HIS A 36 4.56 10.63 1.15
C HIS A 36 3.56 11.68 1.67
N ASP A 37 2.30 11.59 1.27
CA ASP A 37 1.28 12.56 1.64
C ASP A 37 0.91 12.48 3.13
N ALA A 38 0.93 11.27 3.71
CA ALA A 38 0.74 11.07 5.15
C ALA A 38 1.87 11.72 5.95
N LEU A 39 3.13 11.54 5.52
CA LEU A 39 4.29 12.14 6.17
C LEU A 39 4.35 13.66 5.99
N ASP A 40 3.98 14.19 4.81
CA ASP A 40 3.91 15.65 4.59
C ASP A 40 2.81 16.29 5.46
N SER A 41 1.63 15.66 5.51
CA SER A 41 0.52 16.10 6.38
C SER A 41 0.93 16.08 7.85
N PHE A 42 1.62 15.03 8.28
CA PHE A 42 2.14 14.91 9.64
C PHE A 42 3.18 15.98 9.95
N ALA A 43 4.13 16.22 9.05
CA ALA A 43 5.19 17.21 9.22
C ALA A 43 4.64 18.65 9.29
N ARG A 44 3.56 18.95 8.56
CA ARG A 44 2.90 20.26 8.56
C ARG A 44 1.83 20.40 9.65
N MET A 45 1.48 19.31 10.32
CA MET A 45 0.34 19.22 11.25
C MET A 45 -0.98 19.65 10.61
N THR A 46 -1.20 19.29 9.34
CA THR A 46 -2.40 19.65 8.57
C THR A 46 -3.26 18.41 8.31
N ILE A 47 -4.57 18.52 8.56
CA ILE A 47 -5.52 17.40 8.38
C ILE A 47 -6.28 17.45 7.05
N ASP A 48 -6.07 18.49 6.24
CA ASP A 48 -6.85 18.77 5.02
C ASP A 48 -6.81 17.63 3.99
N ASN A 49 -5.71 16.87 3.94
CA ASN A 49 -5.51 15.80 2.97
C ASN A 49 -5.80 14.40 3.54
N VAL A 50 -6.19 14.29 4.82
CA VAL A 50 -6.36 12.98 5.48
C VAL A 50 -7.42 12.13 4.79
N TYR A 51 -8.57 12.71 4.45
CA TYR A 51 -9.64 11.98 3.76
C TYR A 51 -9.21 11.47 2.38
N VAL A 52 -8.39 12.23 1.64
CA VAL A 52 -7.87 11.81 0.33
C VAL A 52 -6.91 10.64 0.47
N ILE A 53 -6.10 10.62 1.53
CA ILE A 53 -5.16 9.54 1.79
C ILE A 53 -5.91 8.25 2.14
N THR A 54 -6.92 8.32 3.02
CA THR A 54 -7.74 7.16 3.38
C THR A 54 -8.55 6.63 2.21
N GLU A 55 -9.04 7.49 1.31
CA GLU A 55 -9.72 7.04 0.08
C GLU A 55 -8.81 6.24 -0.86
N ARG A 56 -7.50 6.54 -0.85
CA ARG A 56 -6.53 5.81 -1.69
C ARG A 56 -6.26 4.40 -1.18
N ASP A 57 -6.56 4.11 0.08
CA ASP A 57 -6.42 2.77 0.67
C ASP A 57 -7.31 1.75 -0.05
N ASP A 58 -8.55 2.14 -0.37
CA ASP A 58 -9.47 1.33 -1.18
C ASP A 58 -8.91 1.02 -2.58
N ASN A 59 -8.02 1.86 -3.12
CA ASN A 59 -7.33 1.56 -4.37
C ASN A 59 -6.22 0.53 -4.18
N VAL A 60 -5.47 0.63 -3.08
CA VAL A 60 -4.40 -0.33 -2.74
C VAL A 60 -4.99 -1.70 -2.48
N ASP A 61 -6.09 -1.80 -1.74
CA ASP A 61 -6.79 -3.06 -1.47
C ASP A 61 -7.30 -3.72 -2.75
N ARG A 62 -7.93 -2.94 -3.64
CA ARG A 62 -8.39 -3.46 -4.93
C ARG A 62 -7.23 -3.95 -5.79
N GLU A 63 -6.12 -3.23 -5.79
CA GLU A 63 -4.94 -3.63 -6.55
C GLU A 63 -4.29 -4.88 -5.96
N TYR A 64 -4.28 -5.02 -4.63
CA TYR A 64 -3.81 -6.22 -3.94
C TYR A 64 -4.60 -7.45 -4.34
N ASP A 65 -5.92 -7.34 -4.34
CA ASP A 65 -6.83 -8.37 -4.79
C ASP A 65 -6.60 -8.77 -6.26
N ASN A 66 -6.37 -7.80 -7.13
CA ASN A 66 -6.08 -8.03 -8.54
C ASN A 66 -4.75 -8.76 -8.73
N VAL A 67 -3.70 -8.29 -8.07
CA VAL A 67 -2.37 -8.92 -8.11
C VAL A 67 -2.44 -10.35 -7.59
N LEU A 68 -3.13 -10.58 -6.47
CA LEU A 68 -3.28 -11.90 -5.87
C LEU A 68 -3.92 -12.89 -6.85
N ARG A 69 -5.00 -12.50 -7.55
CA ARG A 69 -5.65 -13.35 -8.58
C ARG A 69 -4.68 -13.70 -9.71
N GLN A 70 -3.90 -12.74 -10.19
CA GLN A 70 -2.91 -12.97 -11.25
C GLN A 70 -1.79 -13.91 -10.81
N LEU A 71 -1.28 -13.72 -9.58
CA LEU A 71 -0.27 -14.61 -9.00
C LEU A 71 -0.80 -16.04 -8.88
N ILE A 72 -2.06 -16.24 -8.47
CA ILE A 72 -2.71 -17.56 -8.42
C ILE A 72 -2.78 -18.18 -9.82
N THR A 73 -3.26 -17.45 -10.83
CA THR A 73 -3.31 -17.93 -12.22
C THR A 73 -1.91 -18.36 -12.70
N ARG A 74 -0.87 -17.56 -12.41
CA ARG A 74 0.51 -17.88 -12.78
C ARG A 74 1.04 -19.14 -12.08
N MET A 75 0.62 -19.41 -10.85
CA MET A 75 0.94 -20.67 -10.15
C MET A 75 0.22 -21.87 -10.76
N MET A 76 -1.02 -21.69 -11.25
CA MET A 76 -1.79 -22.74 -11.91
C MET A 76 -1.26 -23.09 -13.31
N GLU A 77 -0.78 -22.10 -14.06
CA GLU A 77 -0.20 -22.28 -15.40
C GLU A 77 1.12 -23.07 -15.37
N ASP A 78 1.99 -22.80 -14.38
CA ASP A 78 3.24 -23.54 -14.20
C ASP A 78 3.59 -23.70 -12.70
N PRO A 79 3.31 -24.88 -12.11
CA PRO A 79 3.60 -25.16 -10.70
C PRO A 79 5.09 -25.02 -10.33
N ARG A 80 6.02 -25.08 -11.30
CA ARG A 80 7.46 -24.90 -11.02
C ARG A 80 7.80 -23.46 -10.61
N ASN A 81 6.91 -22.50 -10.89
CA ASN A 81 7.09 -21.10 -10.53
C ASN A 81 6.54 -20.74 -9.14
N ILE A 82 5.87 -21.65 -8.43
CA ILE A 82 5.20 -21.36 -7.14
C ILE A 82 6.11 -20.62 -6.16
N THR A 83 7.34 -21.11 -5.93
CA THR A 83 8.27 -20.48 -4.98
C THR A 83 8.60 -19.04 -5.35
N ARG A 84 8.86 -18.76 -6.65
CA ARG A 84 9.16 -17.40 -7.12
C ARG A 84 7.93 -16.49 -7.03
N THR A 85 6.75 -17.00 -7.35
CA THR A 85 5.50 -16.24 -7.26
C THR A 85 5.17 -15.91 -5.80
N LEU A 86 5.51 -16.79 -4.84
CA LEU A 86 5.39 -16.50 -3.42
C LEU A 86 6.31 -15.35 -2.97
N ASP A 87 7.54 -15.26 -3.48
CA ASP A 87 8.43 -14.12 -3.18
C ASP A 87 7.79 -12.78 -3.60
N VAL A 88 7.13 -12.75 -4.76
CA VAL A 88 6.38 -11.57 -5.23
C VAL A 88 5.17 -11.29 -4.33
N LEU A 89 4.41 -12.32 -3.95
CA LEU A 89 3.27 -12.18 -3.03
C LEU A 89 3.71 -11.52 -1.70
N TRP A 90 4.87 -11.89 -1.17
CA TRP A 90 5.39 -11.27 0.06
C TRP A 90 5.74 -9.78 -0.12
N ALA A 91 6.20 -9.38 -1.31
CA ALA A 91 6.46 -7.97 -1.61
C ALA A 91 5.15 -7.18 -1.69
N VAL A 92 4.16 -7.70 -2.42
CA VAL A 92 2.83 -7.10 -2.59
C VAL A 92 2.12 -6.95 -1.24
N ARG A 93 2.14 -7.99 -0.40
CA ARG A 93 1.58 -7.91 0.97
C ARG A 93 2.30 -6.89 1.84
N ALA A 94 3.59 -6.67 1.63
CA ALA A 94 4.29 -5.65 2.40
C ALA A 94 3.93 -4.24 1.95
N LEU A 95 3.59 -4.03 0.67
CA LEU A 95 3.11 -2.75 0.17
C LEU A 95 1.73 -2.42 0.76
N GLU A 96 0.79 -3.36 0.77
CA GLU A 96 -0.52 -3.17 1.42
C GLU A 96 -0.37 -2.75 2.88
N ARG A 97 0.43 -3.47 3.66
CA ARG A 97 0.74 -3.08 5.05
C ARG A 97 1.36 -1.69 5.23
N ILE A 98 2.10 -1.20 4.24
CA ILE A 98 2.65 0.16 4.28
C ILE A 98 1.54 1.18 4.01
N GLY A 99 0.59 0.86 3.12
CA GLY A 99 -0.65 1.61 2.90
C GLY A 99 -1.45 1.76 4.19
N ASP A 100 -1.78 0.65 4.85
CA ASP A 100 -2.47 0.63 6.15
C ASP A 100 -1.78 1.52 7.19
N HIS A 101 -0.44 1.41 7.27
CA HIS A 101 0.33 2.21 8.21
C HIS A 101 0.31 3.71 7.87
N ALA A 102 0.22 4.08 6.60
CA ALA A 102 0.01 5.47 6.20
C ALA A 102 -1.36 5.98 6.68
N CYS A 103 -2.42 5.17 6.56
CA CYS A 103 -3.74 5.48 7.10
C CYS A 103 -3.71 5.67 8.62
N TYR A 104 -3.05 4.78 9.36
CA TYR A 104 -2.91 4.92 10.82
C TYR A 104 -2.15 6.19 11.24
N ILE A 105 -1.14 6.62 10.46
CA ILE A 105 -0.46 7.91 10.71
C ILE A 105 -1.46 9.06 10.57
N CYS A 106 -2.31 9.04 9.55
CA CYS A 106 -3.33 10.05 9.33
C CYS A 106 -4.39 10.08 10.44
N GLU A 107 -4.87 8.92 10.91
CA GLU A 107 -5.81 8.83 12.04
C GLU A 107 -5.21 9.43 13.32
N HIS A 108 -3.95 9.11 13.62
CA HIS A 108 -3.24 9.69 14.76
C HIS A 108 -3.01 11.19 14.63
N LEU A 109 -2.75 11.67 13.42
CA LEU A 109 -2.63 13.11 13.15
C LEU A 109 -3.94 13.84 13.45
N VAL A 110 -5.09 13.29 13.02
CA VAL A 110 -6.40 13.88 13.33
C VAL A 110 -6.62 13.97 14.84
N PHE A 111 -6.33 12.90 15.56
CA PHE A 111 -6.42 12.91 17.02
C PHE A 111 -5.49 13.96 17.65
N MET A 112 -4.28 14.14 17.12
CA MET A 112 -3.33 15.12 17.64
C MET A 112 -3.77 16.57 17.41
N VAL A 113 -4.41 16.86 16.26
CA VAL A 113 -4.81 18.22 15.88
C VAL A 113 -6.20 18.60 16.42
N LYS A 114 -7.19 17.71 16.32
CA LYS A 114 -8.58 17.96 16.72
C LYS A 114 -8.94 17.38 18.10
N GLY A 115 -8.15 16.43 18.64
CA GLY A 115 -8.50 15.72 19.87
C GLY A 115 -9.61 14.69 19.69
N GLU A 116 -10.01 14.42 18.45
CA GLU A 116 -11.12 13.51 18.13
C GLU A 116 -10.61 12.14 17.68
N ASP A 117 -11.33 11.10 18.09
CA ASP A 117 -11.10 9.75 17.61
C ASP A 117 -11.90 9.51 16.33
N VAL A 118 -11.18 9.31 15.22
CA VAL A 118 -11.76 9.04 13.90
C VAL A 118 -11.59 7.60 13.45
N ARG A 119 -11.07 6.73 14.33
CA ARG A 119 -10.94 5.31 14.06
C ARG A 119 -12.33 4.72 13.87
N HIS A 120 -12.53 3.96 12.79
CA HIS A 120 -13.80 3.31 12.43
C HIS A 120 -14.90 4.22 11.86
N LEU A 121 -14.59 5.46 11.52
CA LEU A 121 -15.52 6.28 10.76
C LEU A 121 -15.57 5.81 9.30
N THR A 122 -16.76 5.89 8.71
CA THR A 122 -16.90 5.77 7.27
C THR A 122 -16.23 6.96 6.57
N GLN A 123 -15.89 6.78 5.30
CA GLN A 123 -15.26 7.84 4.51
C GLN A 123 -16.10 9.13 4.46
N GLN A 124 -17.44 9.01 4.43
CA GLN A 124 -18.35 10.16 4.47
C GLN A 124 -18.30 10.87 5.82
N GLU A 125 -18.36 10.13 6.93
CA GLU A 125 -18.27 10.71 8.28
C GLU A 125 -16.91 11.37 8.53
N LEU A 126 -15.83 10.79 8.01
CA LEU A 126 -14.50 11.36 8.06
C LEU A 126 -14.43 12.69 7.30
N GLU A 127 -14.94 12.73 6.06
CA GLU A 127 -14.95 13.93 5.24
C GLU A 127 -15.77 15.07 5.88
N GLU A 128 -16.95 14.76 6.43
CA GLU A 128 -17.78 15.72 7.16
C GLU A 128 -17.05 16.29 8.38
N LYS A 129 -16.39 15.42 9.16
CA LYS A 129 -15.59 15.85 10.31
C LYS A 129 -14.35 16.64 9.94
N MET A 130 -13.76 16.41 8.77
CA MET A 130 -12.61 17.19 8.31
C MET A 130 -13.03 18.59 7.84
N LYS A 131 -14.24 18.74 7.27
CA LYS A 131 -14.78 20.04 6.79
C LYS A 131 -15.41 20.90 7.89
N ALA A 132 -15.78 20.30 9.03
CA ALA A 132 -16.28 21.00 10.22
C ALA A 132 -15.14 21.64 11.02
#